data_AF-A0A7W8K838-F1
#
_entry.id   AF-A0A7W8K838-F1
#
_cell.length_a   1.000
_cell.length_b   1.000
_cell.length_c   1.000
_cell.angle_alpha   90.00
_cell.angle_beta   90.00
_cell.angle_gamma   90.00
#
_symmetry.space_group_name_H-M   'P 1'
#
loop_
_entity.id
_entity.type
_entity.pdbx_description
1 polymer ?
#
loop_
_entity_poly.entity_id
_entity_poly.type
_entity_poly.pdbx_seq_one_letter_code
_entity_poly.pdbx_strand_id
1 'polypeptide(L)'
;MLYFFRGTAIAPSAERPLPAWRAGAMLCLALLLCSGAAHGAKPTERSKQKAAAEAQRAGLQQKLTALKRDISATESAKDDAADTLAESEEAISNANRSLRDLAQEQNDTGVKLTALGREREQLTATVNKQKGQLSELLREQYVAGNEDRIKLLLSGDNPNRINRDLQLMAYVSQAQARLLESLRANLAAVEKNQAEVQNAKDELEEIAQEERDQKALLVQEKARRAALLASLSQRLVAQRKEAGNVERDEQRMGNLVDKLGKMIAEQAAAEAAEKKRQELLAAQRAAAKAAADAKAAEEKRQRLAAARAKAEARAQAERERIAREQQNKSGKIKPQTPAPAPVPAPAVKLDPIDNDEPPQVAKVESKPEPVPAKPEPAAPRASLGPAAPDGAFASLKGKLGAPLAGKVEVRFGSKRGDGPAWKGMFIRAGEGTDVHAIAAGRVVFSAWLRGFGNLIIVDHGGQYMSIYGNNQSLLKRVGDAVKAGDAISTAGNSGGNEESGLYFELRYQGRAFDPAGWVRF
;
A
#
# COMPACT_ATOMS: atom_id res chain seq x y z
N MET A 1 18.20 54.12 -32.98
CA MET A 1 17.93 53.81 -34.41
C MET A 1 16.87 52.70 -34.42
N LEU A 2 15.68 52.87 -35.02
CA LEU A 2 15.38 53.05 -36.47
C LEU A 2 15.67 51.74 -37.24
N TYR A 3 14.77 51.12 -38.03
CA TYR A 3 13.36 51.35 -38.45
C TYR A 3 12.63 49.98 -38.39
N PHE A 4 11.33 49.79 -38.09
CA PHE A 4 10.08 50.24 -38.73
C PHE A 4 9.90 49.90 -40.22
N PHE A 5 9.06 48.91 -40.57
CA PHE A 5 8.35 48.91 -41.86
C PHE A 5 6.97 48.22 -41.78
N ARG A 6 6.10 48.50 -42.76
CA ARG A 6 4.70 48.05 -42.87
C ARG A 6 4.51 47.05 -44.03
N GLY A 7 3.48 46.22 -43.95
CA GLY A 7 2.92 45.49 -45.09
C GLY A 7 1.44 45.20 -44.87
N THR A 8 0.55 45.72 -45.73
CA THR A 8 -0.90 45.62 -45.56
C THR A 8 -1.64 45.46 -46.89
N ALA A 9 -2.70 44.64 -46.85
CA ALA A 9 -3.79 44.51 -47.83
C ALA A 9 -3.45 43.89 -49.19
N ILE A 10 -4.32 42.97 -49.66
CA ILE A 10 -5.40 43.24 -50.63
C ILE A 10 -6.29 41.99 -50.74
N ALA A 11 -7.60 42.17 -51.00
CA ALA A 11 -8.56 41.11 -51.37
C ALA A 11 -9.15 41.46 -52.76
N PRO A 12 -9.86 40.54 -53.46
CA PRO A 12 -11.33 40.59 -53.37
C PRO A 12 -12.07 39.25 -53.65
N SER A 13 -13.42 39.31 -53.57
CA SER A 13 -14.40 38.35 -54.16
C SER A 13 -14.40 36.92 -53.59
N ALA A 14 -15.47 36.11 -53.68
CA ALA A 14 -16.93 36.25 -53.76
C ALA A 14 -17.48 34.85 -53.31
N GLU A 15 -18.73 34.58 -52.92
CA GLU A 15 -20.04 34.96 -53.47
C GLU A 15 -21.14 35.00 -52.39
N ARG A 16 -22.36 35.41 -52.79
CA ARG A 16 -23.65 35.13 -52.13
C ARG A 16 -24.67 34.77 -53.20
N PRO A 17 -25.73 34.02 -52.87
CA PRO A 17 -27.06 34.66 -52.92
C PRO A 17 -27.89 34.57 -51.63
N LEU A 18 -29.09 35.14 -51.68
CA LEU A 18 -30.14 35.24 -50.64
C LEU A 18 -31.50 34.79 -51.29
N PRO A 19 -32.70 35.13 -50.76
CA PRO A 19 -33.39 34.61 -49.56
C PRO A 19 -34.84 34.12 -49.90
N ALA A 20 -35.81 34.37 -48.99
CA ALA A 20 -37.30 34.30 -49.13
C ALA A 20 -37.98 32.90 -48.97
N TRP A 21 -39.21 32.72 -48.45
CA TRP A 21 -40.19 33.56 -47.68
C TRP A 21 -40.41 32.90 -46.28
N ARG A 22 -41.05 33.43 -45.21
CA ARG A 22 -42.06 34.48 -44.94
C ARG A 22 -43.55 34.10 -45.10
N ALA A 23 -44.19 33.49 -44.08
CA ALA A 23 -45.64 33.63 -43.77
C ALA A 23 -46.08 32.96 -42.44
N GLY A 24 -46.97 33.64 -41.68
CA GLY A 24 -47.86 33.06 -40.65
C GLY A 24 -47.24 32.66 -39.29
N ALA A 25 -47.91 32.81 -38.13
CA ALA A 25 -49.14 33.57 -37.84
C ALA A 25 -49.17 33.93 -36.33
N MET A 26 -50.08 34.84 -35.93
CA MET A 26 -50.35 35.14 -34.51
C MET A 26 -51.21 34.05 -33.83
N LEU A 27 -51.44 34.27 -32.53
CA LEU A 27 -52.64 33.89 -31.76
C LEU A 27 -52.54 32.57 -30.95
N CYS A 28 -52.25 32.71 -29.65
CA CYS A 28 -53.18 32.34 -28.57
C CYS A 28 -52.60 32.72 -27.20
N LEU A 29 -52.98 33.90 -26.71
CA LEU A 29 -52.97 34.22 -25.28
C LEU A 29 -54.02 33.35 -24.57
N ALA A 30 -53.89 33.20 -23.25
CA ALA A 30 -54.82 32.52 -22.33
C ALA A 30 -54.83 30.97 -22.35
N LEU A 31 -53.90 30.39 -21.59
CA LEU A 31 -54.19 29.25 -20.71
C LEU A 31 -53.39 29.32 -19.40
N LEU A 32 -53.50 30.47 -18.74
CA LEU A 32 -53.27 30.55 -17.28
C LEU A 32 -54.40 29.78 -16.56
N LEU A 33 -54.19 29.44 -15.29
CA LEU A 33 -55.22 28.89 -14.37
C LEU A 33 -55.69 27.43 -14.66
N CYS A 34 -54.80 26.46 -14.47
CA CYS A 34 -55.17 25.22 -13.79
C CYS A 34 -54.03 24.57 -13.00
N SER A 35 -53.20 25.39 -12.34
CA SER A 35 -52.24 24.91 -11.34
C SER A 35 -53.00 24.34 -10.15
N GLY A 36 -53.18 23.02 -10.10
CA GLY A 36 -53.75 22.32 -8.97
C GLY A 36 -52.90 22.57 -7.72
N ALA A 37 -53.35 23.48 -6.86
CA ALA A 37 -52.62 23.91 -5.68
C ALA A 37 -52.63 22.82 -4.60
N ALA A 38 -51.79 21.81 -4.78
CA ALA A 38 -51.33 20.97 -3.69
C ALA A 38 -50.73 21.90 -2.62
N HIS A 39 -51.48 22.09 -1.53
CA HIS A 39 -51.06 22.96 -0.42
C HIS A 39 -49.94 22.26 0.34
N GLY A 40 -48.72 22.32 -0.20
CA GLY A 40 -47.51 21.93 0.50
C GLY A 40 -47.45 22.70 1.82
N ALA A 41 -47.63 21.98 2.92
CA ALA A 41 -47.60 22.58 4.25
C ALA A 41 -46.27 23.33 4.42
N LYS A 42 -46.33 24.59 4.87
CA LYS A 42 -45.13 25.42 5.05
C LYS A 42 -44.14 24.64 5.92
N PRO A 43 -42.88 24.42 5.48
CA PRO A 43 -41.97 23.52 6.16
C PRO A 43 -41.76 23.96 7.61
N THR A 44 -42.17 23.10 8.54
CA THR A 44 -42.05 23.35 9.98
C THR A 44 -40.58 23.52 10.37
N GLU A 45 -40.30 24.29 11.43
CA GLU A 45 -38.91 24.62 11.76
C GLU A 45 -38.05 23.37 12.02
N ARG A 46 -38.65 22.32 12.59
CA ARG A 46 -38.02 20.99 12.76
C ARG A 46 -37.70 20.31 11.42
N SER A 47 -38.55 20.44 10.40
CA SER A 47 -38.26 19.90 9.07
C SER A 47 -37.08 20.61 8.40
N LYS A 48 -36.95 21.95 8.57
CA LYS A 48 -35.78 22.71 8.12
C LYS A 48 -34.52 22.30 8.87
N GLN A 49 -34.60 22.13 10.19
CA GLN A 49 -33.49 21.66 11.03
C GLN A 49 -33.03 20.25 10.64
N LYS A 50 -33.97 19.34 10.33
CA LYS A 50 -33.66 18.01 9.79
C LYS A 50 -32.94 18.12 8.44
N ALA A 51 -33.49 18.87 7.48
CA ALA A 51 -32.88 19.05 6.17
C ALA A 51 -31.48 19.69 6.24
N ALA A 52 -31.26 20.63 7.17
CA ALA A 52 -29.96 21.22 7.43
C ALA A 52 -28.96 20.20 8.02
N ALA A 53 -29.39 19.36 8.96
CA ALA A 53 -28.58 18.27 9.51
C ALA A 53 -28.27 17.18 8.46
N GLU A 54 -29.22 16.87 7.58
CA GLU A 54 -29.03 15.96 6.44
C GLU A 54 -28.02 16.53 5.44
N ALA A 55 -28.09 17.83 5.11
CA ALA A 55 -27.10 18.51 4.27
C ALA A 55 -25.70 18.55 4.92
N GLN A 56 -25.61 18.80 6.23
CA GLN A 56 -24.35 18.72 6.97
C GLN A 56 -23.77 17.30 6.98
N ARG A 57 -24.62 16.28 7.18
CA ARG A 57 -24.22 14.87 7.11
C ARG A 57 -23.70 14.50 5.71
N ALA A 58 -24.38 14.92 4.65
CA ALA A 58 -23.93 14.68 3.27
C ALA A 58 -22.56 15.35 3.01
N GLY A 59 -22.34 16.57 3.53
CA GLY A 59 -21.03 17.24 3.48
C GLY A 59 -19.94 16.50 4.28
N LEU A 60 -20.27 15.91 5.42
CA LEU A 60 -19.34 15.06 6.20
C LEU A 60 -19.03 13.75 5.46
N GLN A 61 -20.01 13.12 4.81
CA GLN A 61 -19.80 11.92 3.99
C GLN A 61 -18.92 12.22 2.78
N GLN A 62 -19.13 13.35 2.08
CA GLN A 62 -18.25 13.80 1.00
C GLN A 62 -16.82 14.05 1.48
N LYS A 63 -16.65 14.68 2.66
CA LYS A 63 -15.32 14.82 3.27
C LYS A 63 -14.71 13.47 3.63
N LEU A 64 -15.48 12.53 4.19
CA LEU A 64 -14.98 11.21 4.57
C LEU A 64 -14.57 10.37 3.36
N THR A 65 -15.30 10.44 2.24
CA THR A 65 -14.91 9.75 0.99
C THR A 65 -13.72 10.39 0.32
N ALA A 66 -13.63 11.73 0.29
CA ALA A 66 -12.45 12.44 -0.18
C ALA A 66 -11.21 12.07 0.67
N LEU A 67 -11.34 12.11 2.01
CA LEU A 67 -10.22 11.82 2.91
C LEU A 67 -9.84 10.32 2.90
N LYS A 68 -10.78 9.39 2.71
CA LYS A 68 -10.48 7.96 2.47
C LYS A 68 -9.72 7.77 1.14
N ARG A 69 -10.11 8.49 0.08
CA ARG A 69 -9.37 8.52 -1.19
C ARG A 69 -7.97 9.12 -1.03
N ASP A 70 -7.84 10.20 -0.26
CA ASP A 70 -6.57 10.92 -0.09
C ASP A 70 -5.61 10.19 0.86
N ILE A 71 -6.13 9.42 1.83
CA ILE A 71 -5.38 8.40 2.58
C ILE A 71 -4.91 7.30 1.63
N SER A 72 -5.79 6.72 0.81
CA SER A 72 -5.41 5.69 -0.18
C SER A 72 -4.38 6.19 -1.19
N ALA A 73 -4.47 7.45 -1.62
CA ALA A 73 -3.46 8.10 -2.46
C ALA A 73 -2.15 8.38 -1.70
N THR A 74 -2.20 8.61 -0.39
CA THR A 74 -1.00 8.78 0.45
C THR A 74 -0.35 7.44 0.80
N GLU A 75 -1.12 6.37 0.86
CA GLU A 75 -0.62 4.99 0.98
C GLU A 75 0.00 4.53 -0.36
N SER A 76 -0.63 4.84 -1.51
CA SER A 76 0.01 4.70 -2.83
C SER A 76 1.28 5.54 -2.95
N ALA A 77 1.28 6.77 -2.43
CA ALA A 77 2.48 7.62 -2.39
C ALA A 77 3.52 7.19 -1.35
N LYS A 78 3.15 6.33 -0.37
CA LYS A 78 4.14 5.61 0.47
C LYS A 78 4.81 4.52 -0.36
N ASP A 79 4.06 3.82 -1.20
CA ASP A 79 4.62 2.84 -2.12
C ASP A 79 5.49 3.52 -3.20
N ASP A 80 5.11 4.70 -3.73
CA ASP A 80 5.96 5.47 -4.66
C ASP A 80 7.19 6.08 -3.95
N ALA A 81 7.05 6.45 -2.67
CA ALA A 81 8.19 6.78 -1.84
C ALA A 81 9.03 5.55 -1.43
N ALA A 82 8.60 4.32 -1.73
CA ALA A 82 9.48 3.16 -1.65
C ALA A 82 10.55 3.22 -2.74
N ASP A 83 10.23 3.75 -3.93
CA ASP A 83 11.21 3.92 -5.01
C ASP A 83 12.24 5.01 -4.65
N THR A 84 11.86 6.06 -3.91
CA THR A 84 12.81 7.06 -3.39
C THR A 84 13.55 6.58 -2.13
N LEU A 85 13.00 5.60 -1.40
CA LEU A 85 13.74 4.84 -0.38
C LEU A 85 14.76 3.92 -1.02
N ALA A 86 14.50 3.34 -2.20
CA ALA A 86 15.36 2.37 -2.88
C ALA A 86 16.80 2.87 -3.04
N GLU A 87 16.99 4.11 -3.54
CA GLU A 87 18.31 4.74 -3.62
C GLU A 87 19.06 4.70 -2.28
N SER A 88 18.39 5.12 -1.20
CA SER A 88 18.99 5.19 0.14
C SER A 88 19.21 3.81 0.77
N GLU A 89 18.32 2.85 0.52
CA GLU A 89 18.40 1.50 1.05
C GLU A 89 19.44 0.64 0.29
N GLU A 90 19.63 0.89 -1.00
CA GLU A 90 20.74 0.34 -1.78
C GLU A 90 22.08 0.98 -1.38
N ALA A 91 22.14 2.31 -1.20
CA ALA A 91 23.33 3.00 -0.72
C ALA A 91 23.75 2.50 0.68
N ILE A 92 22.81 2.36 1.61
CA ILE A 92 23.04 1.75 2.94
C ILE A 92 23.55 0.31 2.79
N SER A 93 22.92 -0.50 1.93
CA SER A 93 23.33 -1.89 1.69
C SER A 93 24.77 -1.98 1.14
N ASN A 94 25.11 -1.12 0.19
CA ASN A 94 26.43 -1.12 -0.44
C ASN A 94 27.50 -0.56 0.51
N ALA A 95 27.25 0.51 1.25
CA ALA A 95 28.17 1.03 2.26
C ALA A 95 28.43 0.01 3.38
N ASN A 96 27.40 -0.69 3.87
CA ASN A 96 27.56 -1.78 4.84
C ASN A 96 28.35 -2.97 4.27
N ARG A 97 28.22 -3.27 2.96
CA ARG A 97 29.02 -4.30 2.29
C ARG A 97 30.49 -3.89 2.23
N SER A 98 30.78 -2.70 1.70
CA SER A 98 32.14 -2.15 1.63
C SER A 98 32.81 -2.09 3.00
N LEU A 99 32.09 -1.69 4.06
CA LEU A 99 32.60 -1.71 5.43
C LEU A 99 32.93 -3.11 5.96
N ARG A 100 32.26 -4.15 5.46
CA ARG A 100 32.55 -5.54 5.83
C ARG A 100 33.73 -6.09 5.04
N ASP A 101 33.83 -5.73 3.77
CA ASP A 101 34.93 -6.10 2.88
C ASP A 101 36.24 -5.42 3.37
N LEU A 102 36.22 -4.09 3.63
CA LEU A 102 37.33 -3.33 4.24
C LEU A 102 37.74 -3.86 5.62
N ALA A 103 36.79 -4.28 6.46
CA ALA A 103 37.12 -4.88 7.75
C ALA A 103 37.82 -6.24 7.60
N GLN A 104 37.54 -7.01 6.55
CA GLN A 104 38.28 -8.23 6.24
C GLN A 104 39.70 -7.90 5.75
N GLU A 105 39.84 -6.94 4.83
CA GLU A 105 41.13 -6.49 4.30
C GLU A 105 42.03 -5.88 5.39
N GLN A 106 41.47 -5.14 6.34
CA GLN A 106 42.18 -4.63 7.53
C GLN A 106 42.72 -5.78 8.41
N ASN A 107 41.92 -6.83 8.62
CA ASN A 107 42.34 -8.01 9.40
C ASN A 107 43.46 -8.78 8.68
N ASP A 108 43.32 -9.05 7.38
CA ASP A 108 44.31 -9.79 6.59
C ASP A 108 45.62 -9.01 6.43
N THR A 109 45.54 -7.68 6.27
CA THR A 109 46.71 -6.79 6.24
C THR A 109 47.37 -6.69 7.62
N GLY A 110 46.60 -6.72 8.71
CA GLY A 110 47.11 -6.88 10.07
C GLY A 110 47.88 -8.19 10.26
N VAL A 111 47.34 -9.31 9.77
CA VAL A 111 48.03 -10.62 9.80
C VAL A 111 49.34 -10.56 8.99
N LYS A 112 49.29 -10.04 7.75
CA LYS A 112 50.46 -9.79 6.88
C LYS A 112 51.54 -8.98 7.61
N LEU A 113 51.17 -7.89 8.28
CA LEU A 113 52.09 -7.04 9.04
C LEU A 113 52.74 -7.79 10.23
N THR A 114 52.00 -8.64 10.95
CA THR A 114 52.60 -9.47 12.02
C THR A 114 53.53 -10.56 11.49
N ALA A 115 53.27 -11.10 10.30
CA ALA A 115 54.15 -12.09 9.66
C ALA A 115 55.46 -11.43 9.21
N LEU A 116 55.37 -10.30 8.50
CA LEU A 116 56.53 -9.50 8.09
C LEU A 116 57.37 -9.04 9.29
N GLY A 117 56.73 -8.66 10.41
CA GLY A 117 57.42 -8.29 11.65
C GLY A 117 58.29 -9.41 12.23
N ARG A 118 57.78 -10.66 12.23
CA ARG A 118 58.53 -11.84 12.67
C ARG A 118 59.68 -12.21 11.73
N GLU A 119 59.45 -12.14 10.42
CA GLU A 119 60.50 -12.36 9.42
C GLU A 119 61.65 -11.35 9.60
N ARG A 120 61.32 -10.06 9.77
CA ARG A 120 62.28 -8.99 10.02
C ARG A 120 63.17 -9.27 11.23
N GLU A 121 62.59 -9.78 12.33
CA GLU A 121 63.33 -10.14 13.54
C GLU A 121 64.29 -11.32 13.30
N GLN A 122 63.83 -12.35 12.59
CA GLN A 122 64.66 -13.51 12.23
C GLN A 122 65.80 -13.12 11.27
N LEU A 123 65.52 -12.31 10.25
CA LEU A 123 66.53 -11.77 9.34
C LEU A 123 67.55 -10.89 10.09
N THR A 124 67.08 -9.98 10.96
CA THR A 124 67.95 -9.10 11.75
C THR A 124 68.86 -9.88 12.70
N ALA A 125 68.32 -10.90 13.39
CA ALA A 125 69.12 -11.80 14.24
C ALA A 125 70.17 -12.57 13.41
N THR A 126 69.80 -13.05 12.22
CA THR A 126 70.71 -13.76 11.31
C THR A 126 71.83 -12.85 10.79
N VAL A 127 71.49 -11.65 10.32
CA VAL A 127 72.45 -10.62 9.88
C VAL A 127 73.41 -10.22 11.00
N ASN A 128 72.91 -10.05 12.22
CA ASN A 128 73.76 -9.70 13.37
C ASN A 128 74.71 -10.84 13.75
N LYS A 129 74.26 -12.10 13.70
CA LYS A 129 75.12 -13.27 13.89
C LYS A 129 76.21 -13.37 12.81
N GLN A 130 75.85 -13.21 11.54
CA GLN A 130 76.80 -13.22 10.42
C GLN A 130 77.83 -12.08 10.52
N LYS A 131 77.39 -10.86 10.90
CA LYS A 131 78.29 -9.73 11.16
C LYS A 131 79.25 -10.01 12.32
N GLY A 132 78.78 -10.64 13.39
CA GLY A 132 79.63 -11.08 14.51
C GLY A 132 80.72 -12.04 14.06
N GLN A 133 80.35 -13.13 13.39
CA GLN A 133 81.29 -14.13 12.85
C GLN A 133 82.30 -13.52 11.87
N LEU A 134 81.86 -12.61 10.99
CA LEU A 134 82.75 -11.90 10.08
C LEU A 134 83.73 -10.97 10.82
N SER A 135 83.28 -10.29 11.87
CA SER A 135 84.12 -9.39 12.68
C SER A 135 85.19 -10.15 13.47
N GLU A 136 84.85 -11.36 13.94
CA GLU A 136 85.78 -12.27 14.60
C GLU A 136 86.86 -12.76 13.62
N LEU A 137 86.46 -13.29 12.46
CA LEU A 137 87.38 -13.74 11.40
C LEU A 137 88.31 -12.62 10.90
N LEU A 138 87.80 -11.41 10.69
CA LEU A 138 88.61 -10.26 10.27
C LEU A 138 89.60 -9.83 11.37
N ARG A 139 89.21 -9.95 12.65
CA ARG A 139 90.11 -9.68 13.78
C ARG A 139 91.21 -10.73 13.89
N GLU A 140 90.89 -12.02 13.71
CA GLU A 140 91.88 -13.09 13.69
C GLU A 140 92.90 -12.89 12.55
N GLN A 141 92.44 -12.60 11.33
CA GLN A 141 93.31 -12.32 10.18
C GLN A 141 94.20 -11.09 10.41
N TYR A 142 93.69 -10.04 11.08
CA TYR A 142 94.48 -8.87 11.43
C TYR A 142 95.54 -9.17 12.52
N VAL A 143 95.18 -9.94 13.56
CA VAL A 143 96.07 -10.24 14.69
C VAL A 143 97.15 -11.28 14.35
N ALA A 144 96.84 -12.27 13.52
CA ALA A 144 97.82 -13.22 13.00
C ALA A 144 98.83 -12.56 12.04
N GLY A 145 98.47 -11.40 11.48
CA GLY A 145 99.08 -10.83 10.30
C GLY A 145 98.65 -11.59 9.04
N ASN A 146 98.68 -10.92 7.89
CA ASN A 146 98.37 -11.57 6.62
C ASN A 146 99.56 -12.46 6.20
N GLU A 147 99.57 -13.72 6.65
CA GLU A 147 100.48 -14.74 6.15
C GLU A 147 100.15 -15.05 4.69
N ASP A 148 100.68 -14.21 3.79
CA ASP A 148 100.44 -14.33 2.36
C ASP A 148 100.75 -15.74 1.87
N ARG A 149 99.89 -16.28 1.00
CA ARG A 149 100.09 -17.59 0.36
C ARG A 149 101.44 -17.66 -0.39
N ILE A 150 101.95 -16.50 -0.80
CA ILE A 150 103.29 -16.28 -1.38
C ILE A 150 104.40 -16.48 -0.33
N LYS A 151 104.25 -15.96 0.89
CA LYS A 151 105.19 -16.17 2.01
C LYS A 151 105.31 -17.66 2.35
N LEU A 152 104.20 -18.41 2.36
CA LEU A 152 104.20 -19.86 2.59
C LEU A 152 104.87 -20.64 1.44
N LEU A 153 104.73 -20.18 0.19
CA LEU A 153 105.43 -20.76 -0.97
C LEU A 153 106.94 -20.45 -0.96
N LEU A 154 107.36 -19.39 -0.28
CA LEU A 154 108.76 -18.93 -0.20
C LEU A 154 109.48 -19.34 1.11
N SER A 155 108.82 -20.05 2.04
CA SER A 155 109.44 -20.42 3.33
C SER A 155 110.50 -21.52 3.23
N GLY A 156 110.48 -22.31 2.15
CA GLY A 156 111.34 -23.50 1.99
C GLY A 156 110.84 -24.75 2.73
N ASP A 157 109.61 -24.73 3.27
CA ASP A 157 108.98 -25.88 3.94
C ASP A 157 108.73 -27.09 3.02
N ASN A 158 108.38 -28.22 3.64
CA ASN A 158 108.02 -29.45 2.94
C ASN A 158 106.87 -29.23 1.92
N PRO A 159 107.06 -29.50 0.61
CA PRO A 159 106.07 -29.23 -0.43
C PRO A 159 104.69 -29.87 -0.21
N ASN A 160 104.64 -31.06 0.41
CA ASN A 160 103.37 -31.73 0.71
C ASN A 160 102.59 -31.03 1.84
N ARG A 161 103.31 -30.41 2.79
CA ARG A 161 102.73 -29.59 3.86
C ARG A 161 102.18 -28.30 3.26
N ILE A 162 103.00 -27.58 2.49
CA ILE A 162 102.61 -26.35 1.77
C ILE A 162 101.36 -26.59 0.91
N ASN A 163 101.34 -27.64 0.08
CA ASN A 163 100.17 -27.94 -0.76
C ASN A 163 98.89 -28.16 0.06
N ARG A 164 98.93 -29.01 1.09
CA ARG A 164 97.77 -29.25 1.96
C ARG A 164 97.29 -27.97 2.64
N ASP A 165 98.21 -27.17 3.16
CA ASP A 165 97.88 -25.98 3.95
C ASP A 165 97.36 -24.84 3.03
N LEU A 166 97.85 -24.76 1.78
CA LEU A 166 97.27 -23.93 0.72
C LEU A 166 95.85 -24.37 0.32
N GLN A 167 95.55 -25.69 0.28
CA GLN A 167 94.20 -26.20 0.02
C GLN A 167 93.26 -25.86 1.19
N LEU A 168 93.71 -25.98 2.43
CA LEU A 168 92.93 -25.54 3.61
C LEU A 168 92.59 -24.04 3.54
N MET A 169 93.57 -23.19 3.19
CA MET A 169 93.31 -21.77 2.92
C MET A 169 92.31 -21.54 1.77
N ALA A 170 92.31 -22.39 0.73
CA ALA A 170 91.34 -22.29 -0.36
C ALA A 170 89.91 -22.55 0.17
N TYR A 171 89.69 -23.62 0.94
CA TYR A 171 88.39 -23.90 1.56
C TYR A 171 87.92 -22.80 2.50
N VAL A 172 88.81 -22.23 3.33
CA VAL A 172 88.49 -21.10 4.21
C VAL A 172 88.07 -19.87 3.39
N SER A 173 88.83 -19.50 2.36
CA SER A 173 88.48 -18.35 1.50
C SER A 173 87.15 -18.54 0.76
N GLN A 174 86.84 -19.77 0.33
CA GLN A 174 85.55 -20.08 -0.28
C GLN A 174 84.39 -20.03 0.73
N ALA A 175 84.61 -20.46 1.98
CA ALA A 175 83.62 -20.34 3.05
C ALA A 175 83.35 -18.87 3.42
N GLN A 176 84.39 -18.04 3.51
CA GLN A 176 84.27 -16.59 3.74
C GLN A 176 83.49 -15.91 2.59
N ALA A 177 83.77 -16.26 1.33
CA ALA A 177 83.04 -15.74 0.19
C ALA A 177 81.53 -16.11 0.22
N ARG A 178 81.20 -17.37 0.56
CA ARG A 178 79.81 -17.81 0.75
C ARG A 178 79.12 -17.09 1.92
N LEU A 179 79.83 -16.86 3.02
CA LEU A 179 79.31 -16.09 4.16
C LEU A 179 78.97 -14.65 3.75
N LEU A 180 79.90 -13.96 3.09
CA LEU A 180 79.69 -12.59 2.58
C LEU A 180 78.51 -12.49 1.62
N GLU A 181 78.37 -13.45 0.70
CA GLU A 181 77.26 -13.45 -0.26
C GLU A 181 75.91 -13.73 0.43
N SER A 182 75.87 -14.66 1.38
CA SER A 182 74.67 -14.90 2.20
C SER A 182 74.30 -13.70 3.09
N LEU A 183 75.29 -12.93 3.57
CA LEU A 183 75.06 -11.70 4.33
C LEU A 183 74.50 -10.58 3.42
N ARG A 184 75.00 -10.43 2.19
CA ARG A 184 74.43 -9.50 1.19
C ARG A 184 72.98 -9.84 0.86
N ALA A 185 72.69 -11.11 0.59
CA ALA A 185 71.33 -11.57 0.32
C ALA A 185 70.38 -11.31 1.50
N ASN A 186 70.84 -11.57 2.73
CA ASN A 186 70.05 -11.29 3.94
C ASN A 186 69.85 -9.79 4.19
N LEU A 187 70.82 -8.93 3.86
CA LEU A 187 70.67 -7.48 3.95
C LEU A 187 69.64 -6.96 2.94
N ALA A 188 69.71 -7.40 1.68
CA ALA A 188 68.70 -7.08 0.67
C ALA A 188 67.31 -7.60 1.03
N ALA A 189 67.21 -8.76 1.68
CA ALA A 189 65.95 -9.27 2.23
C ALA A 189 65.39 -8.40 3.37
N VAL A 190 66.25 -7.84 4.24
CA VAL A 190 65.83 -6.87 5.26
C VAL A 190 65.32 -5.58 4.62
N GLU A 191 65.99 -5.05 3.59
CA GLU A 191 65.54 -3.85 2.86
C GLU A 191 64.20 -4.08 2.16
N LYS A 192 64.03 -5.24 1.50
CA LYS A 192 62.75 -5.64 0.88
C LYS A 192 61.62 -5.77 1.91
N ASN A 193 61.87 -6.47 3.02
CA ASN A 193 60.90 -6.62 4.11
C ASN A 193 60.54 -5.26 4.73
N GLN A 194 61.48 -4.32 4.87
CA GLN A 194 61.18 -2.95 5.33
C GLN A 194 60.25 -2.20 4.36
N ALA A 195 60.44 -2.34 3.06
CA ALA A 195 59.54 -1.77 2.06
C ALA A 195 58.14 -2.41 2.11
N GLU A 196 58.05 -3.74 2.21
CA GLU A 196 56.78 -4.46 2.35
C GLU A 196 56.04 -4.11 3.67
N VAL A 197 56.78 -3.87 4.76
CA VAL A 197 56.25 -3.36 6.04
C VAL A 197 55.76 -1.92 5.94
N GLN A 198 56.35 -1.08 5.08
CA GLN A 198 55.86 0.28 4.89
C GLN A 198 54.60 0.29 4.00
N ASN A 199 54.64 -0.39 2.85
CA ASN A 199 53.48 -0.54 1.98
C ASN A 199 52.27 -1.11 2.77
N ALA A 200 52.48 -2.11 3.64
CA ALA A 200 51.42 -2.68 4.48
C ALA A 200 50.88 -1.75 5.59
N LYS A 201 51.54 -0.62 5.88
CA LYS A 201 50.96 0.46 6.71
C LYS A 201 50.22 1.46 5.84
N ASP A 202 50.78 1.80 4.69
CA ASP A 202 50.16 2.75 3.76
C ASP A 202 48.80 2.20 3.28
N GLU A 203 48.73 0.89 2.98
CA GLU A 203 47.50 0.10 2.77
C GLU A 203 46.51 0.23 3.96
N LEU A 204 46.98 0.18 5.21
CA LEU A 204 46.13 0.32 6.40
C LEU A 204 45.65 1.76 6.63
N GLU A 205 46.44 2.77 6.25
CA GLU A 205 46.03 4.19 6.33
C GLU A 205 44.99 4.53 5.24
N GLU A 206 45.11 3.94 4.04
CA GLU A 206 44.12 4.01 2.95
C GLU A 206 42.80 3.34 3.36
N ILE A 207 42.84 2.07 3.80
CA ILE A 207 41.66 1.35 4.33
C ILE A 207 41.01 2.13 5.49
N ALA A 208 41.80 2.68 6.41
CA ALA A 208 41.29 3.46 7.54
C ALA A 208 40.71 4.82 7.12
N GLN A 209 41.01 5.34 5.93
CA GLN A 209 40.35 6.51 5.36
C GLN A 209 39.05 6.13 4.64
N GLU A 210 39.08 5.10 3.78
CA GLU A 210 37.86 4.61 3.12
C GLU A 210 36.78 4.21 4.14
N GLU A 211 37.17 3.55 5.24
CA GLU A 211 36.27 3.24 6.35
C GLU A 211 35.55 4.48 6.90
N ARG A 212 36.24 5.63 7.02
CA ARG A 212 35.64 6.88 7.55
C ARG A 212 34.62 7.43 6.58
N ASP A 213 34.94 7.41 5.29
CA ASP A 213 34.09 7.97 4.25
C ASP A 213 32.84 7.10 4.02
N GLN A 214 32.98 5.77 4.05
CA GLN A 214 31.85 4.84 4.06
C GLN A 214 31.00 4.97 5.34
N LYS A 215 31.62 5.15 6.53
CA LYS A 215 30.88 5.41 7.78
C LYS A 215 30.12 6.75 7.74
N ALA A 216 30.70 7.80 7.14
CA ALA A 216 30.04 9.09 6.95
C ALA A 216 28.84 8.99 5.99
N LEU A 217 29.02 8.34 4.83
CA LEU A 217 27.95 8.08 3.86
C LEU A 217 26.81 7.26 4.48
N LEU A 218 27.13 6.22 5.25
CA LEU A 218 26.15 5.39 5.94
C LEU A 218 25.30 6.19 6.94
N VAL A 219 25.93 7.11 7.71
CA VAL A 219 25.21 8.01 8.63
C VAL A 219 24.32 8.99 7.87
N GLN A 220 24.82 9.57 6.78
CA GLN A 220 24.06 10.48 5.92
C GLN A 220 22.80 9.83 5.32
N GLU A 221 22.94 8.65 4.72
CA GLU A 221 21.81 7.95 4.08
C GLU A 221 20.85 7.36 5.12
N LYS A 222 21.33 6.87 6.28
CA LYS A 222 20.43 6.52 7.40
C LYS A 222 19.63 7.72 7.91
N ALA A 223 20.22 8.92 7.96
CA ALA A 223 19.51 10.15 8.33
C ALA A 223 18.47 10.57 7.27
N ARG A 224 18.83 10.53 5.98
CA ARG A 224 17.93 10.79 4.83
C ARG A 224 16.71 9.86 4.86
N ARG A 225 16.96 8.55 5.02
CA ARG A 225 15.93 7.52 5.17
C ARG A 225 15.01 7.76 6.37
N ALA A 226 15.58 8.05 7.54
CA ALA A 226 14.81 8.31 8.76
C ALA A 226 13.92 9.55 8.64
N ALA A 227 14.42 10.64 8.06
CA ALA A 227 13.65 11.87 7.82
C ALA A 227 12.47 11.64 6.86
N LEU A 228 12.68 10.87 5.78
CA LEU A 228 11.63 10.51 4.84
C LEU A 228 10.52 9.68 5.52
N LEU A 229 10.88 8.60 6.22
CA LEU A 229 9.94 7.76 6.96
C LEU A 229 9.17 8.53 8.06
N ALA A 230 9.83 9.45 8.76
CA ALA A 230 9.19 10.33 9.74
C ALA A 230 8.15 11.25 9.07
N SER A 231 8.47 11.86 7.93
CA SER A 231 7.54 12.75 7.22
C SER A 231 6.29 12.02 6.68
N LEU A 232 6.45 10.78 6.19
CA LEU A 232 5.37 9.95 5.67
C LEU A 232 4.45 9.47 6.80
N SER A 233 5.02 8.98 7.91
CA SER A 233 4.25 8.51 9.07
C SER A 233 3.50 9.66 9.76
N GLN A 234 4.10 10.84 9.91
CA GLN A 234 3.40 12.04 10.41
C GLN A 234 2.19 12.41 9.54
N ARG A 235 2.32 12.38 8.21
CA ARG A 235 1.23 12.68 7.28
C ARG A 235 0.08 11.68 7.42
N LEU A 236 0.38 10.38 7.43
CA LEU A 236 -0.63 9.33 7.59
C LEU A 236 -1.34 9.38 8.96
N VAL A 237 -0.61 9.66 10.04
CA VAL A 237 -1.20 9.82 11.39
C VAL A 237 -2.12 11.05 11.44
N ALA A 238 -1.74 12.17 10.82
CA ALA A 238 -2.59 13.36 10.74
C ALA A 238 -3.89 13.08 9.96
N GLN A 239 -3.80 12.50 8.77
CA GLN A 239 -4.96 12.16 7.94
C GLN A 239 -5.89 11.14 8.63
N ARG A 240 -5.35 10.07 9.22
CA ARG A 240 -6.14 9.06 9.94
C ARG A 240 -6.82 9.66 11.19
N LYS A 241 -6.18 10.60 11.89
CA LYS A 241 -6.78 11.34 13.01
C LYS A 241 -7.92 12.25 12.55
N GLU A 242 -7.79 12.92 11.42
CA GLU A 242 -8.87 13.72 10.82
C GLU A 242 -10.04 12.84 10.35
N ALA A 243 -9.76 11.70 9.71
CA ALA A 243 -10.79 10.73 9.31
C ALA A 243 -11.61 10.24 10.51
N GLY A 244 -10.94 9.85 11.60
CA GLY A 244 -11.60 9.46 12.84
C GLY A 244 -12.36 10.59 13.56
N ASN A 245 -12.10 11.86 13.24
CA ASN A 245 -12.94 12.97 13.69
C ASN A 245 -14.20 13.10 12.83
N VAL A 246 -14.03 13.18 11.50
CA VAL A 246 -15.13 13.31 10.54
C VAL A 246 -16.12 12.13 10.64
N GLU A 247 -15.63 10.91 10.83
CA GLU A 247 -16.46 9.71 11.01
C GLU A 247 -17.30 9.75 12.31
N ARG A 248 -16.70 10.20 13.43
CA ARG A 248 -17.44 10.39 14.69
C ARG A 248 -18.46 11.52 14.60
N ASP A 249 -18.20 12.54 13.80
CA ASP A 249 -19.15 13.63 13.57
C ASP A 249 -20.25 13.23 12.59
N GLU A 250 -19.97 12.37 11.60
CA GLU A 250 -21.01 11.76 10.76
C GLU A 250 -21.95 10.88 11.61
N GLN A 251 -21.40 10.05 12.50
CA GLN A 251 -22.18 9.23 13.43
C GLN A 251 -23.05 10.10 14.36
N ARG A 252 -22.52 11.22 14.88
CA ARG A 252 -23.29 12.17 15.68
C ARG A 252 -24.43 12.83 14.88
N MET A 253 -24.17 13.22 13.63
CA MET A 253 -25.20 13.80 12.77
C MET A 253 -26.25 12.78 12.30
N GLY A 254 -25.86 11.53 12.05
CA GLY A 254 -26.79 10.42 11.80
C GLY A 254 -27.77 10.24 12.96
N ASN A 255 -27.24 10.07 14.18
CA ASN A 255 -28.05 9.95 15.39
C ASN A 255 -28.99 11.16 15.63
N LEU A 256 -28.56 12.37 15.24
CA LEU A 256 -29.41 13.57 15.32
C LEU A 256 -30.52 13.56 14.26
N VAL A 257 -30.21 13.22 13.01
CA VAL A 257 -31.18 13.10 11.91
C VAL A 257 -32.23 12.03 12.23
N ASP A 258 -31.82 10.88 12.76
CA ASP A 258 -32.73 9.80 13.15
C ASP A 258 -33.66 10.22 14.30
N LYS A 259 -33.12 10.95 15.29
CA LYS A 259 -33.89 11.46 16.43
C LYS A 259 -34.87 12.57 16.03
N LEU A 260 -34.47 13.47 15.11
CA LEU A 260 -35.37 14.45 14.50
C LEU A 260 -36.43 13.78 13.61
N GLY A 261 -36.05 12.73 12.87
CA GLY A 261 -36.96 11.92 12.06
C GLY A 261 -38.06 11.28 12.89
N LYS A 262 -37.71 10.67 14.03
CA LYS A 262 -38.68 10.13 15.00
C LYS A 262 -39.63 11.21 15.53
N MET A 263 -39.10 12.34 16.04
CA MET A 263 -39.95 13.43 16.54
C MET A 263 -40.86 14.05 15.47
N ILE A 264 -40.43 14.11 14.19
CA ILE A 264 -41.26 14.60 13.09
C ILE A 264 -42.34 13.57 12.72
N ALA A 265 -42.02 12.28 12.72
CA ALA A 265 -43.01 11.21 12.51
C ALA A 265 -44.04 11.15 13.65
N GLU A 266 -43.61 11.31 14.90
CA GLU A 266 -44.48 11.41 16.08
C GLU A 266 -45.44 12.62 15.97
N GLN A 267 -44.94 13.79 15.57
CA GLN A 267 -45.79 14.96 15.34
C GLN A 267 -46.74 14.78 14.15
N ALA A 268 -46.26 14.25 13.01
CA ALA A 268 -47.11 14.02 11.84
C ALA A 268 -48.21 12.98 12.14
N ALA A 269 -47.90 11.94 12.93
CA ALA A 269 -48.88 10.98 13.41
C ALA A 269 -49.90 11.62 14.38
N ALA A 270 -49.46 12.50 15.27
CA ALA A 270 -50.35 13.25 16.16
C ALA A 270 -51.27 14.21 15.39
N GLU A 271 -50.73 15.00 14.46
CA GLU A 271 -51.51 15.91 13.59
C GLU A 271 -52.49 15.14 12.69
N ALA A 272 -52.09 13.96 12.17
CA ALA A 272 -52.97 13.08 11.40
C ALA A 272 -54.06 12.44 12.27
N ALA A 273 -53.75 12.09 13.54
CA ALA A 273 -54.74 11.60 14.50
C ALA A 273 -55.71 12.71 14.92
N GLU A 274 -55.24 13.94 15.11
CA GLU A 274 -56.10 15.11 15.36
C GLU A 274 -56.99 15.41 14.14
N LYS A 275 -56.47 15.38 12.91
CA LYS A 275 -57.29 15.51 11.70
C LYS A 275 -58.36 14.43 11.61
N LYS A 276 -57.99 13.15 11.73
CA LYS A 276 -58.96 12.03 11.75
C LYS A 276 -60.00 12.19 12.86
N ARG A 277 -59.62 12.70 14.04
CA ARG A 277 -60.53 13.02 15.15
C ARG A 277 -61.44 14.20 14.83
N GLN A 278 -60.96 15.25 14.17
CA GLN A 278 -61.78 16.38 13.71
C GLN A 278 -62.75 15.95 12.59
N GLU A 279 -62.31 15.12 11.65
CA GLU A 279 -63.11 14.51 10.59
C GLU A 279 -64.22 13.61 11.18
N LEU A 280 -63.89 12.75 12.14
CA LEU A 280 -64.87 11.96 12.89
C LEU A 280 -65.89 12.83 13.64
N LEU A 281 -65.45 13.90 14.32
CA LEU A 281 -66.35 14.84 15.00
C LEU A 281 -67.22 15.65 14.02
N ALA A 282 -66.69 15.99 12.84
CA ALA A 282 -67.45 16.65 11.77
C ALA A 282 -68.49 15.70 11.17
N ALA A 283 -68.14 14.44 10.92
CA ALA A 283 -69.05 13.39 10.45
C ALA A 283 -70.16 13.11 11.48
N GLN A 284 -69.82 13.01 12.78
CA GLN A 284 -70.80 12.89 13.86
C GLN A 284 -71.76 14.09 13.92
N ARG A 285 -71.25 15.33 13.78
CA ARG A 285 -72.08 16.54 13.73
C ARG A 285 -72.99 16.57 12.49
N ALA A 286 -72.48 16.14 11.34
CA ALA A 286 -73.28 16.05 10.10
C ALA A 286 -74.39 14.99 10.23
N ALA A 287 -74.08 13.81 10.77
CA ALA A 287 -75.06 12.75 11.03
C ALA A 287 -76.12 13.19 12.06
N ALA A 288 -75.71 13.85 13.14
CA ALA A 288 -76.63 14.40 14.15
C ALA A 288 -77.56 15.47 13.55
N LYS A 289 -77.04 16.35 12.69
CA LYS A 289 -77.86 17.32 11.96
C LYS A 289 -78.86 16.62 11.02
N ALA A 290 -78.40 15.67 10.20
CA ALA A 290 -79.28 14.91 9.30
C ALA A 290 -80.40 14.17 10.06
N ALA A 291 -80.11 13.63 11.25
CA ALA A 291 -81.11 13.01 12.12
C ALA A 291 -82.11 14.03 12.69
N ALA A 292 -81.68 15.26 13.00
CA ALA A 292 -82.58 16.34 13.43
C ALA A 292 -83.47 16.84 12.28
N ASP A 293 -82.89 17.06 11.09
CA ASP A 293 -83.62 17.45 9.87
C ASP A 293 -84.64 16.37 9.46
N ALA A 294 -84.29 15.08 9.62
CA ALA A 294 -85.21 13.96 9.41
C ALA A 294 -86.39 13.95 10.40
N LYS A 295 -86.13 14.17 11.70
CA LYS A 295 -87.20 14.30 12.71
C LYS A 295 -88.11 15.49 12.44
N ALA A 296 -87.56 16.64 12.03
CA ALA A 296 -88.35 17.81 11.65
C ALA A 296 -89.21 17.54 10.40
N ALA A 297 -88.70 16.77 9.43
CA ALA A 297 -89.48 16.31 8.27
C ALA A 297 -90.59 15.32 8.66
N GLU A 298 -90.35 14.47 9.65
CA GLU A 298 -91.35 13.55 10.21
C GLU A 298 -92.45 14.28 10.99
N GLU A 299 -92.12 15.21 11.89
CA GLU A 299 -93.10 16.08 12.55
C GLU A 299 -93.92 16.88 11.52
N LYS A 300 -93.28 17.39 10.47
CA LYS A 300 -93.95 18.11 9.38
C LYS A 300 -94.92 17.20 8.61
N ARG A 301 -94.55 15.94 8.37
CA ARG A 301 -95.45 14.91 7.82
C ARG A 301 -96.62 14.62 8.75
N GLN A 302 -96.38 14.45 10.05
CA GLN A 302 -97.44 14.21 11.05
C GLN A 302 -98.41 15.40 11.15
N ARG A 303 -97.91 16.64 11.16
CA ARG A 303 -98.74 17.87 11.11
C ARG A 303 -99.56 17.96 9.82
N LEU A 304 -98.99 17.59 8.67
CA LEU A 304 -99.72 17.52 7.39
C LEU A 304 -100.79 16.42 7.37
N ALA A 305 -100.51 15.26 7.97
CA ALA A 305 -101.49 14.18 8.12
C ALA A 305 -102.64 14.59 9.05
N ALA A 306 -102.34 15.19 10.20
CA ALA A 306 -103.35 15.73 11.12
C ALA A 306 -104.19 16.84 10.48
N ALA A 307 -103.58 17.70 9.65
CA ALA A 307 -104.30 18.72 8.89
C ALA A 307 -105.24 18.11 7.83
N ARG A 308 -104.80 17.04 7.12
CA ARG A 308 -105.66 16.30 6.19
C ARG A 308 -106.83 15.62 6.89
N ALA A 309 -106.60 14.91 8.00
CA ALA A 309 -107.67 14.31 8.79
C ALA A 309 -108.70 15.36 9.27
N LYS A 310 -108.25 16.57 9.65
CA LYS A 310 -109.13 17.69 10.04
C LYS A 310 -109.89 18.31 8.86
N ALA A 311 -109.38 18.19 7.63
CA ALA A 311 -110.08 18.58 6.41
C ALA A 311 -111.08 17.51 5.95
N GLU A 312 -110.72 16.24 6.06
CA GLU A 312 -111.57 15.09 5.73
C GLU A 312 -112.78 15.00 6.67
N ALA A 313 -112.61 15.25 7.97
CA ALA A 313 -113.72 15.36 8.93
C ALA A 313 -114.68 16.52 8.59
N ARG A 314 -114.17 17.65 8.07
CA ARG A 314 -115.01 18.77 7.58
C ARG A 314 -115.75 18.38 6.30
N ALA A 315 -115.08 17.70 5.37
CA ALA A 315 -115.68 17.21 4.14
C ALA A 315 -116.75 16.11 4.38
N GLN A 316 -116.65 15.34 5.47
CA GLN A 316 -117.69 14.40 5.89
C GLN A 316 -118.95 15.14 6.40
N ALA A 317 -118.80 16.13 7.29
CA ALA A 317 -119.92 16.96 7.74
C ALA A 317 -120.59 17.76 6.59
N GLU A 318 -119.83 18.12 5.56
CA GLU A 318 -120.35 18.79 4.36
C GLU A 318 -121.08 17.82 3.40
N ARG A 319 -120.62 16.56 3.30
CA ARG A 319 -121.31 15.50 2.56
C ARG A 319 -122.67 15.15 3.15
N GLU A 320 -122.82 15.18 4.47
CA GLU A 320 -124.12 14.96 5.13
C GLU A 320 -125.15 16.05 4.82
N ARG A 321 -124.72 17.30 4.57
CA ARG A 321 -125.62 18.37 4.07
C ARG A 321 -126.02 18.14 2.62
N ILE A 322 -125.07 17.79 1.75
CA ILE A 322 -125.29 17.67 0.30
C ILE A 322 -126.11 16.41 -0.06
N ALA A 323 -126.08 15.37 0.78
CA ALA A 323 -126.83 14.12 0.59
C ALA A 323 -128.38 14.28 0.56
N ARG A 324 -128.93 15.45 0.93
CA ARG A 324 -130.39 15.71 0.92
C ARG A 324 -130.95 16.34 -0.36
N GLU A 325 -130.12 16.87 -1.26
CA GLU A 325 -130.60 17.92 -2.20
C GLU A 325 -130.49 17.59 -3.70
N GLN A 326 -129.78 16.53 -4.11
CA GLN A 326 -129.60 16.22 -5.55
C GLN A 326 -130.03 14.80 -5.97
N GLN A 327 -131.28 14.45 -5.62
CA GLN A 327 -131.99 13.32 -6.22
C GLN A 327 -132.59 13.71 -7.60
N ASN A 328 -131.79 14.14 -8.59
CA ASN A 328 -132.32 14.35 -9.95
C ASN A 328 -131.30 14.40 -11.11
N LYS A 329 -131.71 13.77 -12.22
CA LYS A 329 -131.24 13.88 -13.62
C LYS A 329 -129.83 13.38 -14.03
N SER A 330 -129.87 12.48 -15.03
CA SER A 330 -128.76 11.84 -15.76
C SER A 330 -128.24 12.69 -16.93
N GLY A 331 -126.97 12.51 -17.33
CA GLY A 331 -126.39 13.07 -18.57
C GLY A 331 -124.96 12.57 -18.88
N LYS A 332 -124.75 11.99 -20.07
CA LYS A 332 -123.46 11.46 -20.61
C LYS A 332 -122.43 12.60 -20.83
N ILE A 333 -121.10 12.40 -20.94
CA ILE A 333 -120.35 11.70 -22.03
C ILE A 333 -118.91 11.29 -21.57
N LYS A 334 -118.27 10.36 -22.32
CA LYS A 334 -116.93 9.72 -22.17
C LYS A 334 -115.91 10.27 -23.21
N PRO A 335 -114.63 9.83 -23.31
CA PRO A 335 -113.62 9.35 -22.33
C PRO A 335 -112.18 9.91 -22.59
N GLN A 336 -111.17 9.52 -21.80
CA GLN A 336 -109.84 9.02 -22.28
C GLN A 336 -108.95 8.45 -21.15
N THR A 337 -107.99 7.59 -21.52
CA THR A 337 -107.01 6.78 -20.71
C THR A 337 -105.73 6.59 -21.56
N PRO A 338 -104.60 5.95 -21.12
CA PRO A 338 -104.15 5.35 -19.83
C PRO A 338 -102.95 6.15 -19.19
N ALA A 339 -102.34 5.90 -18.01
CA ALA A 339 -101.65 4.73 -17.38
C ALA A 339 -100.42 4.18 -18.15
N PRO A 340 -99.38 3.54 -17.53
CA PRO A 340 -99.07 3.21 -16.12
C PRO A 340 -97.96 4.16 -15.52
N ALA A 341 -97.30 4.01 -14.34
CA ALA A 341 -97.15 3.00 -13.26
C ALA A 341 -96.09 1.86 -13.47
N PRO A 342 -95.61 1.13 -12.41
CA PRO A 342 -94.92 1.64 -11.20
C PRO A 342 -93.76 0.75 -10.61
N VAL A 343 -92.86 1.31 -9.75
CA VAL A 343 -91.88 0.64 -8.81
C VAL A 343 -90.92 -0.45 -9.40
N PRO A 344 -90.01 -1.15 -8.64
CA PRO A 344 -89.36 -0.89 -7.33
C PRO A 344 -87.80 -0.93 -7.35
N ALA A 345 -87.17 -0.87 -6.17
CA ALA A 345 -85.76 -1.24 -5.86
C ALA A 345 -85.61 -2.80 -5.70
N PRO A 346 -84.49 -3.45 -5.23
CA PRO A 346 -83.31 -2.93 -4.50
C PRO A 346 -81.92 -3.65 -4.68
N ALA A 347 -80.97 -3.32 -3.79
CA ALA A 347 -80.03 -4.22 -3.06
C ALA A 347 -78.59 -4.60 -3.56
N VAL A 348 -77.59 -3.97 -2.91
CA VAL A 348 -76.44 -4.53 -2.13
C VAL A 348 -75.52 -5.64 -2.72
N LYS A 349 -74.18 -5.40 -2.71
CA LYS A 349 -73.05 -6.22 -2.13
C LYS A 349 -71.68 -5.77 -2.72
N LEU A 350 -70.71 -5.30 -1.91
CA LEU A 350 -69.60 -5.99 -1.22
C LEU A 350 -68.38 -6.38 -2.12
N ASP A 351 -67.25 -5.67 -1.95
CA ASP A 351 -65.95 -6.09 -1.35
C ASP A 351 -65.27 -7.44 -1.76
N PRO A 352 -63.94 -7.68 -1.55
CA PRO A 352 -62.79 -6.80 -1.18
C PRO A 352 -61.44 -7.12 -1.93
N ILE A 353 -60.28 -6.66 -1.40
CA ILE A 353 -58.85 -7.08 -1.58
C ILE A 353 -58.17 -6.90 -2.98
N ASP A 354 -56.84 -6.76 -3.16
CA ASP A 354 -55.67 -6.74 -2.24
C ASP A 354 -54.50 -5.81 -2.71
N ASN A 355 -53.33 -5.84 -2.03
CA ASN A 355 -52.11 -5.02 -2.21
C ASN A 355 -51.36 -5.19 -3.57
N ASP A 356 -50.48 -4.24 -3.95
CA ASP A 356 -49.02 -4.29 -3.62
C ASP A 356 -48.19 -3.06 -4.09
N GLU A 357 -46.92 -2.95 -3.65
CA GLU A 357 -45.95 -1.85 -3.94
C GLU A 357 -44.83 -2.25 -4.97
N PRO A 358 -43.77 -1.44 -5.29
CA PRO A 358 -43.05 -1.51 -6.57
C PRO A 358 -41.60 -2.04 -6.47
N PRO A 359 -40.81 -1.95 -7.56
CA PRO A 359 -39.77 -0.91 -7.58
C PRO A 359 -39.54 -0.25 -8.96
N GLN A 360 -38.41 0.44 -9.13
CA GLN A 360 -37.94 1.09 -10.36
C GLN A 360 -36.67 0.40 -10.90
N VAL A 361 -36.31 0.61 -12.17
CA VAL A 361 -34.89 0.65 -12.58
C VAL A 361 -34.66 1.55 -13.79
N ALA A 362 -33.73 2.49 -13.66
CA ALA A 362 -33.12 3.21 -14.79
C ALA A 362 -31.73 2.60 -15.09
N LYS A 363 -31.32 2.57 -16.36
CA LYS A 363 -30.04 1.99 -16.78
C LYS A 363 -28.98 3.08 -17.03
N VAL A 364 -27.77 2.83 -16.54
CA VAL A 364 -26.66 3.79 -16.48
C VAL A 364 -25.81 3.76 -17.76
N GLU A 365 -25.29 4.92 -18.17
CA GLU A 365 -24.36 5.08 -19.29
C GLU A 365 -22.92 4.61 -18.96
N SER A 366 -22.23 4.08 -19.97
CA SER A 366 -20.87 3.53 -19.88
C SER A 366 -19.78 4.57 -20.15
N LYS A 367 -18.75 4.63 -19.29
CA LYS A 367 -17.55 5.47 -19.47
C LYS A 367 -16.43 4.68 -20.21
N PRO A 368 -15.56 5.32 -21.02
CA PRO A 368 -14.61 4.62 -21.90
C PRO A 368 -13.44 3.89 -21.21
N GLU A 369 -12.80 3.01 -21.99
CA GLU A 369 -11.68 2.13 -21.61
C GLU A 369 -10.32 2.85 -21.47
N PRO A 370 -9.36 2.27 -20.71
CA PRO A 370 -7.98 2.77 -20.62
C PRO A 370 -7.09 2.29 -21.79
N VAL A 371 -6.13 3.14 -22.18
CA VAL A 371 -5.14 2.86 -23.25
C VAL A 371 -4.11 1.82 -22.77
N PRO A 372 -3.68 0.85 -23.62
CA PRO A 372 -2.70 -0.16 -23.23
C PRO A 372 -1.30 0.42 -22.96
N ALA A 373 -0.65 -0.09 -21.90
CA ALA A 373 0.70 0.31 -21.52
C ALA A 373 1.77 -0.25 -22.48
N LYS A 374 2.84 0.53 -22.68
CA LYS A 374 4.02 0.16 -23.48
C LYS A 374 4.94 -0.74 -22.65
N PRO A 375 5.49 -1.85 -23.20
CA PRO A 375 6.36 -2.74 -22.44
C PRO A 375 7.71 -2.10 -22.12
N GLU A 376 8.17 -2.31 -20.88
CA GLU A 376 9.48 -1.91 -20.37
C GLU A 376 10.56 -2.94 -20.76
N PRO A 377 11.85 -2.56 -20.93
CA PRO A 377 12.87 -3.48 -21.44
C PRO A 377 13.21 -4.59 -20.44
N ALA A 378 13.08 -5.85 -20.87
CA ALA A 378 13.53 -6.99 -20.07
C ALA A 378 15.06 -6.99 -19.96
N ALA A 379 15.58 -6.99 -18.73
CA ALA A 379 17.01 -7.12 -18.47
C ALA A 379 17.58 -8.41 -19.11
N PRO A 380 18.83 -8.39 -19.61
CA PRO A 380 19.39 -9.52 -20.35
C PRO A 380 19.51 -10.75 -19.47
N ARG A 381 18.89 -11.86 -19.90
CA ARG A 381 19.06 -13.17 -19.28
C ARG A 381 20.46 -13.71 -19.57
N ALA A 382 21.44 -13.29 -18.78
CA ALA A 382 22.75 -13.92 -18.74
C ALA A 382 22.59 -15.43 -18.49
N SER A 383 23.29 -16.26 -19.27
CA SER A 383 23.24 -17.72 -19.14
C SER A 383 23.99 -18.15 -17.88
N LEU A 384 23.28 -18.16 -16.75
CA LEU A 384 23.81 -18.60 -15.46
C LEU A 384 24.34 -20.04 -15.56
N GLY A 385 25.60 -20.24 -15.17
CA GLY A 385 26.22 -21.57 -15.11
C GLY A 385 25.51 -22.49 -14.11
N PRO A 386 25.69 -23.82 -14.22
CA PRO A 386 24.87 -24.81 -13.52
C PRO A 386 24.72 -24.54 -12.02
N ALA A 387 23.50 -24.77 -11.53
CA ALA A 387 23.16 -24.74 -10.11
C ALA A 387 23.66 -26.01 -9.40
N ALA A 388 23.29 -26.19 -8.13
CA ALA A 388 23.52 -27.45 -7.43
C ALA A 388 22.83 -28.63 -8.16
N PRO A 389 23.40 -29.85 -8.12
CA PRO A 389 22.90 -30.98 -8.91
C PRO A 389 21.43 -31.30 -8.60
N ASP A 390 20.65 -31.55 -9.67
CA ASP A 390 19.20 -31.66 -9.60
C ASP A 390 18.73 -32.72 -8.59
N GLY A 391 17.69 -32.36 -7.83
CA GLY A 391 17.12 -33.20 -6.77
C GLY A 391 17.85 -33.14 -5.42
N ALA A 392 19.08 -32.63 -5.33
CA ALA A 392 19.83 -32.57 -4.07
C ALA A 392 19.08 -31.81 -2.97
N PHE A 393 18.49 -30.65 -3.29
CA PHE A 393 17.72 -29.84 -2.34
C PHE A 393 16.49 -30.59 -1.78
N ALA A 394 15.79 -31.38 -2.60
CA ALA A 394 14.60 -32.12 -2.16
C ALA A 394 14.90 -33.15 -1.05
N SER A 395 16.12 -33.70 -1.03
CA SER A 395 16.58 -34.62 0.02
C SER A 395 16.75 -33.97 1.40
N LEU A 396 16.78 -32.63 1.46
CA LEU A 396 16.99 -31.83 2.67
C LEU A 396 15.68 -31.42 3.37
N LYS A 397 14.52 -31.82 2.85
CA LYS A 397 13.22 -31.53 3.46
C LYS A 397 13.18 -31.98 4.94
N GLY A 398 12.88 -31.05 5.83
CA GLY A 398 12.83 -31.25 7.28
C GLY A 398 14.21 -31.31 7.96
N LYS A 399 15.28 -30.91 7.26
CA LYS A 399 16.68 -30.92 7.74
C LYS A 399 17.39 -29.57 7.58
N LEU A 400 16.79 -28.60 6.90
CA LEU A 400 17.40 -27.27 6.69
C LEU A 400 17.48 -26.51 8.02
N GLY A 401 18.57 -25.78 8.25
CA GLY A 401 18.70 -24.87 9.39
C GLY A 401 17.95 -23.56 9.17
N ALA A 402 17.60 -22.86 10.24
CA ALA A 402 17.00 -21.54 10.17
C ALA A 402 17.91 -20.55 9.41
N PRO A 403 17.37 -19.75 8.48
CA PRO A 403 18.15 -18.73 7.78
C PRO A 403 18.57 -17.56 8.69
N LEU A 404 17.90 -17.38 9.82
CA LEU A 404 18.10 -16.29 10.76
C LEU A 404 17.72 -16.76 12.17
N ALA A 405 18.57 -16.48 13.15
CA ALA A 405 18.25 -16.66 14.56
C ALA A 405 17.30 -15.54 15.01
N GLY A 406 16.00 -15.86 15.13
CA GLY A 406 14.97 -14.87 15.42
C GLY A 406 13.61 -15.50 15.70
N LYS A 407 12.62 -14.67 16.05
CA LYS A 407 11.27 -15.14 16.39
C LYS A 407 10.40 -15.18 15.13
N VAL A 408 9.89 -16.35 14.76
CA VAL A 408 8.85 -16.46 13.74
C VAL A 408 7.57 -15.78 14.25
N GLU A 409 7.13 -14.77 13.52
CA GLU A 409 5.99 -13.94 13.88
C GLU A 409 4.81 -14.16 12.92
N VAL A 410 5.06 -14.03 11.62
CA VAL A 410 4.08 -14.33 10.58
C VAL A 410 4.44 -15.65 9.92
N ARG A 411 3.47 -16.55 9.76
CA ARG A 411 3.63 -17.83 9.07
C ARG A 411 3.00 -17.81 7.68
N PHE A 412 3.45 -18.72 6.81
CA PHE A 412 2.83 -18.99 5.51
C PHE A 412 1.31 -19.21 5.66
N GLY A 413 0.53 -18.68 4.71
CA GLY A 413 -0.93 -18.80 4.70
C GLY A 413 -1.69 -17.88 5.68
N SER A 414 -1.01 -17.12 6.54
CA SER A 414 -1.66 -16.15 7.44
C SER A 414 -2.42 -15.06 6.64
N LYS A 415 -3.57 -14.58 7.14
CA LYS A 415 -4.33 -13.50 6.47
C LYS A 415 -3.60 -12.15 6.60
N ARG A 416 -3.49 -11.36 5.52
CA ARG A 416 -2.83 -10.05 5.50
C ARG A 416 -3.86 -8.90 5.45
N GLY A 417 -4.62 -8.72 6.54
CA GLY A 417 -5.73 -7.78 6.57
C GLY A 417 -6.82 -8.19 5.58
N ASP A 418 -7.15 -7.31 4.63
CA ASP A 418 -8.05 -7.61 3.50
C ASP A 418 -7.31 -8.01 2.22
N GLY A 419 -5.97 -8.05 2.26
CA GLY A 419 -5.12 -8.52 1.17
C GLY A 419 -4.96 -10.05 1.13
N PRO A 420 -4.32 -10.57 0.06
CA PRO A 420 -4.03 -12.00 -0.09
C PRO A 420 -3.13 -12.52 1.02
N ALA A 421 -3.27 -13.82 1.33
CA ALA A 421 -2.51 -14.48 2.38
C ALA A 421 -0.98 -14.42 2.16
N TRP A 422 -0.22 -14.47 3.27
CA TRP A 422 1.24 -14.41 3.26
C TRP A 422 1.85 -15.62 2.51
N LYS A 423 2.57 -15.35 1.42
CA LYS A 423 3.28 -16.36 0.60
C LYS A 423 4.59 -16.86 1.21
N GLY A 424 4.97 -16.34 2.37
CA GLY A 424 6.19 -16.66 3.09
C GLY A 424 5.99 -16.40 4.58
N MET A 425 7.08 -16.27 5.31
CA MET A 425 7.09 -16.02 6.75
C MET A 425 7.96 -14.80 7.10
N PHE A 426 7.67 -14.18 8.24
CA PHE A 426 8.48 -13.09 8.80
C PHE A 426 9.15 -13.55 10.09
N ILE A 427 10.48 -13.38 10.14
CA ILE A 427 11.34 -13.79 11.24
C ILE A 427 11.94 -12.52 11.85
N ARG A 428 11.44 -12.10 13.01
CA ARG A 428 11.84 -10.86 13.69
C ARG A 428 13.23 -11.04 14.34
N ALA A 429 14.16 -10.13 14.05
CA ALA A 429 15.51 -10.09 14.63
C ALA A 429 16.10 -8.67 14.62
N GLY A 430 17.20 -8.45 15.33
CA GLY A 430 17.89 -7.15 15.35
C GLY A 430 18.42 -6.73 13.97
N GLU A 431 18.43 -5.43 13.70
CA GLU A 431 19.01 -4.88 12.47
C GLU A 431 20.51 -5.24 12.41
N GLY A 432 20.98 -5.71 11.26
CA GLY A 432 22.37 -6.14 11.08
C GLY A 432 22.66 -7.60 11.43
N THR A 433 21.71 -8.35 12.00
CA THR A 433 21.89 -9.80 12.29
C THR A 433 22.12 -10.57 10.99
N ASP A 434 23.14 -11.44 10.93
CA ASP A 434 23.45 -12.19 9.70
C ASP A 434 22.34 -13.16 9.29
N VAL A 435 22.00 -13.10 8.00
CA VAL A 435 21.08 -14.01 7.30
C VAL A 435 21.89 -14.97 6.44
N HIS A 436 21.58 -16.26 6.58
CA HIS A 436 22.38 -17.35 6.04
C HIS A 436 21.62 -18.15 4.97
N ALA A 437 22.33 -18.62 3.95
CA ALA A 437 21.78 -19.53 2.96
C ALA A 437 21.41 -20.88 3.61
N ILE A 438 20.17 -21.33 3.41
CA ILE A 438 19.65 -22.57 4.02
C ILE A 438 20.29 -23.84 3.44
N ALA A 439 20.76 -23.76 2.20
CA ALA A 439 21.32 -24.84 1.40
C ALA A 439 22.30 -24.27 0.37
N ALA A 440 23.14 -25.12 -0.21
CA ALA A 440 24.02 -24.72 -1.30
C ALA A 440 23.22 -24.32 -2.57
N GLY A 441 23.73 -23.38 -3.36
CA GLY A 441 23.05 -22.87 -4.54
C GLY A 441 23.82 -21.75 -5.25
N ARG A 442 23.15 -21.03 -6.15
CA ARG A 442 23.67 -19.84 -6.84
C ARG A 442 22.73 -18.65 -6.62
N VAL A 443 23.29 -17.47 -6.39
CA VAL A 443 22.52 -16.22 -6.31
C VAL A 443 22.05 -15.82 -7.71
N VAL A 444 20.74 -15.71 -7.90
CA VAL A 444 20.10 -15.36 -9.19
C VAL A 444 19.47 -13.97 -9.23
N PHE A 445 19.29 -13.35 -8.07
CA PHE A 445 18.87 -11.96 -7.90
C PHE A 445 19.52 -11.41 -6.62
N SER A 446 20.02 -10.18 -6.64
CA SER A 446 20.57 -9.47 -5.47
C SER A 446 20.52 -7.96 -5.75
N ALA A 447 19.39 -7.34 -5.41
CA ALA A 447 19.09 -5.93 -5.64
C ALA A 447 17.89 -5.48 -4.78
N TRP A 448 17.55 -4.19 -4.78
CA TRP A 448 16.30 -3.72 -4.18
C TRP A 448 15.08 -4.08 -5.05
N LEU A 449 13.95 -4.42 -4.43
CA LEU A 449 12.68 -4.67 -5.12
C LEU A 449 11.48 -4.12 -4.32
N ARG A 450 10.59 -3.39 -4.99
CA ARG A 450 9.40 -2.75 -4.39
C ARG A 450 8.53 -3.77 -3.64
N GLY A 451 8.23 -3.45 -2.37
CA GLY A 451 7.47 -4.31 -1.46
C GLY A 451 8.25 -5.48 -0.82
N PHE A 452 9.51 -5.70 -1.21
CA PHE A 452 10.42 -6.69 -0.61
C PHE A 452 11.73 -6.06 -0.07
N GLY A 453 11.98 -4.77 -0.34
CA GLY A 453 13.20 -4.09 0.07
C GLY A 453 14.44 -4.65 -0.63
N ASN A 454 15.60 -4.59 0.02
CA ASN A 454 16.79 -5.30 -0.42
C ASN A 454 16.52 -6.81 -0.42
N LEU A 455 16.56 -7.43 -1.59
CA LEU A 455 16.12 -8.79 -1.84
C LEU A 455 17.24 -9.62 -2.47
N ILE A 456 17.48 -10.80 -1.93
CA ILE A 456 18.36 -11.81 -2.52
C ILE A 456 17.60 -13.12 -2.75
N ILE A 457 17.85 -13.74 -3.91
CA ILE A 457 17.23 -15.02 -4.31
C ILE A 457 18.33 -16.01 -4.66
N VAL A 458 18.25 -17.21 -4.08
CA VAL A 458 19.18 -18.33 -4.32
C VAL A 458 18.43 -19.45 -5.03
N ASP A 459 18.96 -19.89 -6.17
CA ASP A 459 18.54 -21.10 -6.87
C ASP A 459 19.34 -22.31 -6.35
N HIS A 460 18.64 -23.36 -5.95
CA HIS A 460 19.19 -24.59 -5.39
C HIS A 460 19.17 -25.77 -6.36
N GLY A 461 18.86 -25.53 -7.65
CA GLY A 461 18.64 -26.58 -8.64
C GLY A 461 17.26 -27.23 -8.49
N GLY A 462 16.88 -28.09 -9.45
CA GLY A 462 15.59 -28.79 -9.44
C GLY A 462 14.36 -27.87 -9.45
N GLN A 463 14.49 -26.61 -9.89
CA GLN A 463 13.49 -25.54 -9.78
C GLN A 463 13.10 -25.14 -8.34
N TYR A 464 13.97 -25.37 -7.36
CA TYR A 464 13.83 -24.87 -5.99
C TYR A 464 14.55 -23.54 -5.81
N MET A 465 13.86 -22.54 -5.29
CA MET A 465 14.43 -21.23 -4.96
C MET A 465 14.09 -20.83 -3.54
N SER A 466 15.04 -20.19 -2.86
CA SER A 466 14.81 -19.49 -1.59
C SER A 466 14.94 -17.99 -1.79
N ILE A 467 14.11 -17.23 -1.07
CA ILE A 467 13.93 -15.80 -1.22
C ILE A 467 14.07 -15.16 0.15
N TYR A 468 14.92 -14.14 0.23
CA TYR A 468 15.29 -13.43 1.45
C TYR A 468 15.10 -11.93 1.22
N GLY A 469 14.09 -11.33 1.86
CA GLY A 469 13.74 -9.91 1.72
C GLY A 469 13.73 -9.14 3.05
N ASN A 470 13.45 -7.84 2.95
CA ASN A 470 13.52 -6.84 4.02
C ASN A 470 14.95 -6.59 4.57
N ASN A 471 15.98 -7.17 3.95
CA ASN A 471 17.36 -7.13 4.46
C ASN A 471 17.85 -5.68 4.66
N GLN A 472 18.68 -5.42 5.67
CA GLN A 472 19.41 -4.16 5.76
C GLN A 472 20.44 -4.09 4.62
N SER A 473 21.24 -5.15 4.43
CA SER A 473 22.34 -5.18 3.46
C SER A 473 22.39 -6.51 2.71
N LEU A 474 22.81 -6.49 1.45
CA LEU A 474 23.09 -7.69 0.66
C LEU A 474 24.61 -7.91 0.62
N LEU A 475 25.07 -9.12 0.94
CA LEU A 475 26.50 -9.45 1.01
C LEU A 475 26.99 -10.05 -0.31
N LYS A 476 26.19 -10.95 -0.91
CA LYS A 476 26.51 -11.61 -2.20
C LYS A 476 25.98 -10.85 -3.42
N ARG A 477 26.55 -11.12 -4.59
CA ARG A 477 26.20 -10.55 -5.90
C ARG A 477 25.54 -11.61 -6.80
N VAL A 478 24.89 -11.18 -7.88
CA VAL A 478 24.28 -12.12 -8.86
C VAL A 478 25.37 -12.94 -9.54
N GLY A 479 25.19 -14.26 -9.57
CA GLY A 479 26.17 -15.22 -10.09
C GLY A 479 26.95 -15.97 -9.00
N ASP A 480 27.06 -15.41 -7.79
CA ASP A 480 27.82 -15.99 -6.67
C ASP A 480 27.32 -17.40 -6.33
N ALA A 481 28.26 -18.32 -6.07
CA ALA A 481 27.94 -19.60 -5.45
C ALA A 481 27.90 -19.45 -3.93
N VAL A 482 26.93 -20.10 -3.29
CA VAL A 482 26.76 -20.11 -1.83
C VAL A 482 26.61 -21.55 -1.31
N LYS A 483 27.02 -21.79 -0.07
CA LYS A 483 26.88 -23.05 0.67
C LYS A 483 25.81 -22.91 1.74
N ALA A 484 25.35 -24.05 2.28
CA ALA A 484 24.51 -24.04 3.49
C ALA A 484 25.30 -23.41 4.65
N GLY A 485 24.73 -22.39 5.28
CA GLY A 485 25.37 -21.64 6.38
C GLY A 485 26.26 -20.47 5.94
N ASP A 486 26.43 -20.19 4.65
CA ASP A 486 27.12 -18.96 4.22
C ASP A 486 26.25 -17.73 4.53
N ALA A 487 26.83 -16.67 5.09
CA ALA A 487 26.15 -15.38 5.23
C ALA A 487 25.92 -14.74 3.84
N ILE A 488 24.68 -14.33 3.56
CA ILE A 488 24.24 -13.82 2.26
C ILE A 488 23.68 -12.40 2.29
N SER A 489 23.14 -11.99 3.44
CA SER A 489 22.57 -10.67 3.70
C SER A 489 22.54 -10.40 5.21
N THR A 490 22.15 -9.19 5.63
CA THR A 490 21.86 -8.88 7.04
C THR A 490 20.38 -8.51 7.22
N ALA A 491 19.76 -8.92 8.34
CA ALA A 491 18.37 -8.62 8.67
C ALA A 491 18.14 -7.12 8.85
N GLY A 492 16.92 -6.65 8.57
CA GLY A 492 16.58 -5.23 8.64
C GLY A 492 15.11 -4.94 8.37
N ASN A 493 14.81 -3.69 8.02
CA ASN A 493 13.45 -3.23 7.72
C ASN A 493 13.34 -2.49 6.37
N SER A 494 14.15 -2.86 5.38
CA SER A 494 14.08 -2.26 4.03
C SER A 494 12.73 -2.54 3.36
N GLY A 495 12.38 -1.74 2.34
CA GLY A 495 11.04 -1.76 1.72
C GLY A 495 9.97 -1.05 2.56
N GLY A 496 10.39 -0.14 3.46
CA GLY A 496 9.45 0.65 4.28
C GLY A 496 8.68 -0.15 5.34
N ASN A 497 9.30 -1.19 5.90
CA ASN A 497 8.76 -2.00 7.00
C ASN A 497 8.98 -1.31 8.37
N GLU A 498 8.03 -1.46 9.30
CA GLU A 498 8.11 -0.83 10.63
C GLU A 498 9.08 -1.57 11.58
N GLU A 499 9.20 -2.89 11.44
CA GLU A 499 10.04 -3.73 12.28
C GLU A 499 11.19 -4.40 11.51
N SER A 500 12.27 -4.71 12.24
CA SER A 500 13.43 -5.42 11.71
C SER A 500 13.25 -6.95 11.72
N GLY A 501 13.68 -7.59 10.65
CA GLY A 501 13.69 -9.04 10.51
C GLY A 501 14.07 -9.49 9.10
N LEU A 502 13.59 -10.68 8.74
CA LEU A 502 13.74 -11.30 7.42
C LEU A 502 12.37 -11.72 6.91
N TYR A 503 12.03 -11.30 5.68
CA TYR A 503 11.00 -11.96 4.89
C TYR A 503 11.61 -13.20 4.23
N PHE A 504 11.05 -14.38 4.48
CA PHE A 504 11.56 -15.64 3.96
C PHE A 504 10.47 -16.41 3.21
N GLU A 505 10.74 -16.80 1.96
CA GLU A 505 9.84 -17.58 1.11
C GLU A 505 10.62 -18.70 0.42
N LEU A 506 9.99 -19.88 0.28
CA LEU A 506 10.47 -20.95 -0.57
C LEU A 506 9.54 -21.13 -1.77
N ARG A 507 10.13 -21.31 -2.96
CA ARG A 507 9.39 -21.58 -4.20
C ARG A 507 9.85 -22.88 -4.84
N TYR A 508 8.89 -23.60 -5.43
CA TYR A 508 9.11 -24.75 -6.30
C TYR A 508 8.30 -24.53 -7.59
N GLN A 509 8.93 -24.67 -8.76
CA GLN A 509 8.28 -24.39 -10.06
C GLN A 509 7.61 -22.99 -10.11
N GLY A 510 8.25 -22.00 -9.50
CA GLY A 510 7.75 -20.63 -9.37
C GLY A 510 6.60 -20.42 -8.37
N ARG A 511 6.07 -21.48 -7.73
CA ARG A 511 4.98 -21.39 -6.75
C ARG A 511 5.51 -21.42 -5.31
N ALA A 512 4.98 -20.53 -4.48
CA ALA A 512 5.29 -20.47 -3.05
C ALA A 512 4.78 -21.71 -2.30
N PHE A 513 5.54 -22.21 -1.33
CA PHE A 513 5.12 -23.27 -0.41
C PHE A 513 5.59 -23.01 1.02
N ASP A 514 4.94 -23.66 2.00
CA ASP A 514 5.23 -23.46 3.43
C ASP A 514 6.66 -23.92 3.81
N PRO A 515 7.53 -23.00 4.27
CA PRO A 515 8.89 -23.35 4.70
C PRO A 515 8.94 -24.12 6.01
N ALA A 516 7.90 -24.11 6.85
CA ALA A 516 7.88 -24.81 8.14
C ALA A 516 7.98 -26.33 7.99
N GLY A 517 7.56 -26.89 6.84
CA GLY A 517 7.75 -28.30 6.49
C GLY A 517 9.17 -28.66 6.01
N TRP A 518 10.10 -27.70 5.98
CA TRP A 518 11.44 -27.83 5.41
C TRP A 518 12.56 -27.37 6.35
N VAL A 519 12.35 -26.23 7.01
CA VAL A 519 13.32 -25.53 7.87
C VAL A 519 13.02 -25.78 9.35
N ARG A 520 14.07 -26.00 10.14
CA ARG A 520 14.01 -26.09 11.60
C ARG A 520 14.27 -24.70 12.20
N PHE A 521 13.31 -24.20 12.96
CA PHE A 521 13.33 -22.92 13.68
C PHE A 521 13.43 -23.16 15.19
#